data_AF-D2KKB6-F1
#
_entry.id   AF-D2KKB6-F1
#
_cell.length_a   1.000
_cell.length_b   1.000
_cell.length_c   1.000
_cell.angle_alpha   90.00
_cell.angle_beta   90.00
_cell.angle_gamma   90.00
#
_symmetry.space_group_name_H-M   'P 1'
#
loop_
_entity.id
_entity.type
_entity.pdbx_description
1 polymer ?
#
loop_
_entity_poly.entity_id
_entity_poly.type
_entity_poly.pdbx_seq_one_letter_code
_entity_poly.pdbx_strand_id
1 'polypeptide(L)'
;MASFSLILIRLSLVAAVLTASFCQLKAIGIREVVDDAVGEQREFDYFNFALQWPGTQCKNTRHCCPSNGCCRGSNAPTEFTIHGLWPDYNDGTWPSCCKKSKFDEKEISTLLDALEKYWPSYRCGSTSTCYSGEGLFWAHEWEKHGTCSFPVVRDEYSYFSTTLNLYFKYNVTRVLNEAGYLPSNTEKYPLGGIVSAIQNAFHATPKLDCSKDAVNELHLCFYKDFKPRDYIIERSPENDNYFSSSSCPKYVSLPVYTSSGVDDATAAIPWILENEPL
;
A
#
# COMPACT_ATOMS: atom_id res chain seq x y z
N MET A 1 -4.33 31.63 77.75
CA MET A 1 -5.27 31.61 78.89
C MET A 1 -6.67 31.70 78.29
N ALA A 2 -7.31 30.56 78.00
CA ALA A 2 -8.38 29.92 78.81
C ALA A 2 -9.66 30.79 78.87
N SER A 3 -10.90 30.33 78.69
CA SER A 3 -11.54 29.08 78.23
C SER A 3 -13.08 29.34 78.28
N PHE A 4 -13.89 28.51 77.61
CA PHE A 4 -15.37 28.36 77.72
C PHE A 4 -16.25 29.49 77.15
N SER A 5 -17.40 29.26 76.49
CA SER A 5 -18.48 28.31 76.82
C SER A 5 -19.38 27.96 75.62
N LEU A 6 -20.01 26.79 75.75
CA LEU A 6 -20.93 26.12 74.83
C LEU A 6 -22.37 26.69 74.83
N ILE A 7 -23.01 26.57 73.66
CA ILE A 7 -24.39 26.14 73.36
C ILE A 7 -25.55 26.76 74.17
N LEU A 8 -26.48 27.42 73.46
CA LEU A 8 -27.91 27.34 73.77
C LEU A 8 -28.75 27.29 72.48
N ILE A 9 -29.47 26.18 72.37
CA ILE A 9 -30.44 25.80 71.36
C ILE A 9 -31.69 26.69 71.48
N ARG A 10 -32.24 27.18 70.35
CA ARG A 10 -33.68 27.42 70.22
C ARG A 10 -34.20 26.91 68.87
N LEU A 11 -34.90 25.78 68.93
CA LEU A 11 -35.91 25.37 67.95
C LEU A 11 -37.15 26.27 68.09
N SER A 12 -37.72 26.76 66.98
CA SER A 12 -39.08 26.40 66.54
C SER A 12 -39.55 27.29 65.37
N LEU A 13 -39.56 26.68 64.18
CA LEU A 13 -40.65 26.64 63.17
C LEU A 13 -41.56 27.87 62.99
N VAL A 14 -41.44 28.52 61.83
CA VAL A 14 -42.62 28.85 61.00
C VAL A 14 -42.25 28.64 59.53
N ALA A 15 -43.04 27.80 58.87
CA ALA A 15 -42.95 27.46 57.46
C ALA A 15 -43.49 28.59 56.57
N ALA A 16 -42.79 28.88 55.48
CA ALA A 16 -43.37 29.52 54.31
C ALA A 16 -42.87 28.78 53.07
N VAL A 17 -43.67 27.81 52.64
CA VAL A 17 -43.51 27.09 51.37
C VAL A 17 -43.89 28.06 50.26
N LEU A 18 -42.88 28.63 49.59
CA LEU A 18 -43.05 29.26 48.28
C LEU A 18 -42.54 28.27 47.24
N THR A 19 -43.46 27.46 46.71
CA THR A 19 -43.24 26.65 45.52
C THR A 19 -43.07 27.57 44.31
N ALA A 20 -41.85 28.03 44.07
CA ALA A 20 -41.48 28.49 42.75
C ALA A 20 -41.36 27.24 41.86
N SER A 21 -42.36 27.07 41.01
CA SER A 21 -42.41 26.01 40.00
C SER A 21 -41.23 26.20 39.04
N PHE A 22 -40.10 25.54 39.34
CA PHE A 22 -39.04 25.34 38.36
C PHE A 22 -39.58 24.36 37.33
N CYS A 23 -40.16 24.92 36.26
CA CYS A 23 -40.40 24.20 35.03
C CYS A 23 -39.08 23.53 34.64
N GLN A 24 -39.04 22.20 34.77
CA GLN A 24 -37.93 21.42 34.26
C GLN A 24 -37.90 21.62 32.74
N LEU A 25 -37.04 22.53 32.26
CA LEU A 25 -36.45 22.30 30.96
C LEU A 25 -35.54 21.09 31.12
N LYS A 26 -36.11 19.90 30.87
CA LYS A 26 -35.31 18.85 30.25
C LYS A 26 -34.76 19.49 28.99
N ALA A 27 -33.48 19.87 29.02
CA ALA A 27 -32.73 20.02 27.81
C ALA A 27 -32.90 18.69 27.08
N ILE A 28 -33.75 18.68 26.05
CA ILE A 28 -33.75 17.63 25.06
C ILE A 28 -32.36 17.74 24.49
N GLY A 29 -31.47 16.88 24.97
CA GLY A 29 -30.18 16.65 24.34
C GLY A 29 -30.50 16.16 22.94
N ILE A 30 -30.53 17.08 21.99
CA ILE A 30 -30.27 16.74 20.61
C ILE A 30 -28.80 16.37 20.64
N ARG A 31 -28.54 15.10 20.97
CA ARG A 31 -27.32 14.44 20.57
C ARG A 31 -27.40 14.55 19.05
N GLU A 32 -26.61 15.44 18.46
CA GLU A 32 -26.31 15.32 17.05
C GLU A 32 -25.86 13.89 16.88
N VAL A 33 -26.70 13.09 16.22
CA VAL A 33 -26.27 11.82 15.65
C VAL A 33 -25.40 12.25 14.49
N VAL A 34 -24.16 12.62 14.80
CA VAL A 34 -23.08 12.49 13.84
C VAL A 34 -23.00 10.99 13.63
N ASP A 35 -23.62 10.53 12.56
CA ASP A 35 -23.52 9.15 12.10
C ASP A 35 -22.11 8.97 11.52
N ASP A 36 -21.11 9.03 12.40
CA ASP A 36 -19.72 8.68 12.13
C ASP A 36 -19.53 7.24 12.56
N ALA A 37 -20.29 6.34 11.93
CA ALA A 37 -20.03 4.91 12.00
C ALA A 37 -18.85 4.55 11.06
N VAL A 38 -17.71 5.23 11.23
CA VAL A 38 -16.42 4.63 10.93
C VAL A 38 -16.10 3.81 12.18
N GLY A 39 -16.54 2.55 12.20
CA GLY A 39 -16.08 1.63 13.24
C GLY A 39 -14.56 1.70 13.31
N GLU A 40 -13.98 1.90 14.49
CA GLU A 40 -12.53 1.96 14.66
C GLU A 40 -11.93 0.73 14.00
N GLN A 41 -11.25 0.93 12.86
CA GLN A 41 -10.54 -0.14 12.20
C GLN A 41 -9.43 -0.58 13.14
N ARG A 42 -9.36 -1.89 13.40
CA ARG A 42 -8.26 -2.43 14.22
C ARG A 42 -6.93 -2.08 13.59
N GLU A 43 -5.89 -1.98 14.41
CA GLU A 43 -4.55 -1.71 13.91
C GLU A 43 -4.07 -2.87 13.01
N PHE A 44 -3.47 -2.56 11.86
CA PHE A 44 -2.89 -3.55 10.94
C PHE A 44 -1.75 -4.34 11.59
N ASP A 45 -1.39 -5.49 11.04
CA ASP A 45 -0.39 -6.38 11.64
C ASP A 45 0.99 -6.24 10.99
N TYR A 46 1.03 -6.02 9.67
CA TYR A 46 2.27 -5.89 8.89
C TYR A 46 2.09 -5.13 7.59
N PHE A 47 3.20 -4.81 6.93
CA PHE A 47 3.20 -4.31 5.56
C PHE A 47 3.47 -5.44 4.57
N ASN A 48 2.60 -5.58 3.59
CA ASN A 48 2.78 -6.38 2.39
C ASN A 48 3.26 -5.47 1.26
N PHE A 49 4.53 -5.62 0.87
CA PHE A 49 5.13 -4.85 -0.20
C PHE A 49 5.05 -5.64 -1.51
N ALA A 50 4.15 -5.22 -2.38
CA ALA A 50 3.86 -5.86 -3.66
C ALA A 50 4.71 -5.26 -4.78
N LEU A 51 5.39 -6.13 -5.51
CA LEU A 51 6.19 -5.83 -6.70
C LEU A 51 5.57 -6.52 -7.91
N GLN A 52 5.61 -5.86 -9.06
CA GLN A 52 5.07 -6.36 -10.32
C GLN A 52 6.18 -6.67 -11.31
N TRP A 53 6.04 -7.77 -12.06
CA TRP A 53 6.95 -8.11 -13.14
C TRP A 53 6.49 -7.51 -14.48
N PRO A 54 7.19 -6.50 -15.05
CA PRO A 54 6.73 -5.79 -16.25
C PRO A 54 6.46 -6.73 -17.43
N GLY A 55 7.31 -7.76 -17.59
CA GLY A 55 7.20 -8.76 -18.64
C GLY A 55 5.82 -9.43 -18.71
N THR A 56 5.28 -9.73 -17.53
CA THR A 56 3.97 -10.40 -17.40
C THR A 56 2.83 -9.38 -17.46
N GLN A 57 2.98 -8.23 -16.81
CA GLN A 57 1.98 -7.15 -16.82
C GLN A 57 1.71 -6.64 -18.24
N CYS A 58 2.75 -6.53 -19.06
CA CYS A 58 2.67 -5.99 -20.42
C CYS A 58 2.24 -7.00 -21.49
N LYS A 59 2.10 -8.28 -21.15
CA LYS A 59 1.85 -9.37 -22.11
C LYS A 59 0.62 -9.16 -23.00
N ASN A 60 -0.41 -8.50 -22.47
CA ASN A 60 -1.68 -8.26 -23.18
C ASN A 60 -1.90 -6.77 -23.51
N THR A 61 -0.86 -5.94 -23.43
CA THR A 61 -0.99 -4.52 -23.78
C THR A 61 -1.28 -4.36 -25.27
N ARG A 62 -2.43 -3.78 -25.59
CA ARG A 62 -2.87 -3.49 -26.96
C ARG A 62 -2.96 -1.99 -27.27
N HIS A 63 -3.03 -1.17 -26.23
CA HIS A 63 -3.21 0.27 -26.33
C HIS A 63 -2.21 0.97 -25.42
N CYS A 64 -1.66 2.07 -25.91
CA CYS A 64 -0.68 2.88 -25.22
C CYS A 64 -1.28 4.20 -24.76
N CYS A 65 -0.73 4.71 -23.66
CA CYS A 65 -1.05 6.01 -23.08
C CYS A 65 0.16 6.48 -22.25
N PRO A 66 0.25 7.78 -21.93
CA PRO A 66 1.44 8.34 -21.26
C PRO A 66 1.79 7.65 -19.93
N SER A 67 0.78 7.22 -19.16
CA SER A 67 0.98 6.57 -17.87
C SER A 67 1.35 5.08 -17.96
N ASN A 68 1.25 4.45 -19.12
CA ASN A 68 1.49 3.01 -19.28
C ASN A 68 2.98 2.70 -19.46
N GLY A 69 3.58 2.09 -18.43
CA GLY A 69 4.98 1.66 -18.41
C GLY A 69 5.38 0.70 -19.51
N CYS A 70 4.43 -0.03 -20.12
CA CYS A 70 4.70 -0.89 -21.27
C CYS A 70 5.08 -0.10 -22.54
N CYS A 71 4.67 1.17 -22.64
CA CYS A 71 4.74 1.93 -23.89
C CYS A 71 5.81 3.01 -23.88
N ARG A 72 6.92 2.77 -23.16
CA ARG A 72 8.00 3.75 -22.99
C ARG A 72 9.23 3.46 -23.85
N GLY A 73 9.08 2.66 -24.91
CA GLY A 73 10.17 2.32 -25.83
C GLY A 73 11.36 1.68 -25.09
N SER A 74 12.56 2.20 -25.34
CA SER A 74 13.79 1.78 -24.64
C SER A 74 13.78 2.09 -23.14
N ASN A 75 12.87 2.95 -22.67
CA ASN A 75 12.69 3.29 -21.25
C ASN A 75 11.60 2.44 -20.58
N ALA A 76 11.07 1.41 -21.24
CA ALA A 76 10.16 0.46 -20.61
C ALA A 76 10.85 -0.28 -19.45
N PRO A 77 10.18 -0.50 -18.31
CA PRO A 77 10.78 -1.21 -17.19
C PRO A 77 11.15 -2.66 -17.56
N THR A 78 12.37 -3.06 -17.23
CA THR A 78 12.90 -4.42 -17.43
C THR A 78 13.21 -5.12 -16.09
N GLU A 79 12.92 -4.46 -14.99
CA GLU A 79 13.10 -4.92 -13.62
C GLU A 79 11.76 -4.89 -12.87
N PHE A 80 11.66 -5.58 -11.73
CA PHE A 80 10.48 -5.47 -10.87
C PHE A 80 10.19 -4.00 -10.57
N THR A 81 8.92 -3.62 -10.66
CA THR A 81 8.42 -2.30 -10.26
C THR A 81 7.50 -2.43 -9.06
N ILE A 82 7.21 -1.31 -8.42
CA ILE A 82 6.32 -1.24 -7.26
C ILE A 82 4.87 -1.34 -7.74
N HIS A 83 4.07 -2.18 -7.08
CA HIS A 83 2.61 -2.07 -7.11
C HIS A 83 2.12 -1.26 -5.93
N GLY A 84 2.56 -1.60 -4.71
CA GLY A 84 2.17 -0.88 -3.51
C GLY A 84 2.70 -1.45 -2.22
N LEU A 85 2.45 -0.69 -1.15
CA LEU A 85 2.81 -1.04 0.23
C LEU A 85 1.53 -1.09 1.06
N TRP A 86 1.09 -2.29 1.41
CA TRP A 86 -0.26 -2.50 1.95
C TRP A 86 -0.21 -2.89 3.42
N PRO A 87 -0.81 -2.09 4.32
CA PRO A 87 -1.14 -2.56 5.65
C PRO A 87 -2.07 -3.78 5.56
N ASP A 88 -1.65 -4.93 6.09
CA ASP A 88 -2.37 -6.20 6.04
C ASP A 88 -2.53 -6.79 7.45
N TYR A 89 -3.47 -7.73 7.57
CA TYR A 89 -3.70 -8.50 8.79
C TYR A 89 -3.22 -9.94 8.67
N ASN A 90 -2.84 -10.54 9.80
CA ASN A 90 -2.37 -11.94 9.83
C ASN A 90 -3.46 -12.98 9.49
N ASP A 91 -4.75 -12.59 9.48
CA ASP A 91 -5.88 -13.44 9.09
C ASP A 91 -6.13 -13.47 7.58
N GLY A 92 -5.25 -12.83 6.79
CA GLY A 92 -5.36 -12.73 5.33
C GLY A 92 -6.30 -11.65 4.83
N THR A 93 -6.95 -10.89 5.72
CA THR A 93 -7.73 -9.69 5.36
C THR A 93 -6.87 -8.43 5.44
N TRP A 94 -7.41 -7.28 5.05
CA TRP A 94 -6.69 -5.99 5.12
C TRP A 94 -7.64 -4.82 5.38
N PRO A 95 -7.20 -3.78 6.09
CA PRO A 95 -7.91 -2.52 6.16
C PRO A 95 -7.88 -1.80 4.80
N SER A 96 -8.91 -1.02 4.49
CA SER A 96 -8.94 -0.20 3.27
C SER A 96 -9.72 1.09 3.48
N CYS A 97 -9.38 2.12 2.71
CA CYS A 97 -10.04 3.43 2.73
C CYS A 97 -10.21 4.00 4.15
N CYS A 98 -9.13 3.96 4.95
CA CYS A 98 -9.18 4.13 6.40
C CYS A 98 -9.39 5.57 6.86
N LYS A 99 -8.98 6.52 6.03
CA LYS A 99 -9.20 7.94 6.27
C LYS A 99 -9.67 8.57 4.97
N LYS A 100 -10.68 9.44 5.08
CA LYS A 100 -11.05 10.30 3.97
C LYS A 100 -9.94 11.33 3.73
N SER A 101 -9.02 10.98 2.86
CA SER A 101 -7.91 11.81 2.38
C SER A 101 -7.99 11.84 0.87
N LYS A 102 -7.84 13.02 0.27
CA LYS A 102 -7.71 13.15 -1.17
C LYS A 102 -6.22 13.20 -1.50
N PHE A 103 -5.79 12.41 -2.47
CA PHE A 103 -4.43 12.46 -3.01
C PHE A 103 -4.08 13.87 -3.51
N ASP A 104 -2.89 14.38 -3.18
CA ASP A 104 -2.35 15.64 -3.69
C ASP A 104 -0.91 15.46 -4.20
N GLU A 105 -0.77 15.36 -5.52
CA GLU A 105 0.51 15.17 -6.21
C GLU A 105 1.60 16.19 -5.81
N LYS A 106 1.21 17.40 -5.37
CA LYS A 106 2.17 18.41 -4.91
C LYS A 106 2.97 17.96 -3.70
N GLU A 107 2.34 17.19 -2.79
CA GLU A 107 2.98 16.64 -1.59
C GLU A 107 4.12 15.69 -1.96
N ILE A 108 4.08 15.07 -3.13
CA ILE A 108 5.08 14.12 -3.62
C ILE A 108 5.90 14.64 -4.80
N SER A 109 5.81 15.94 -5.10
CA SER A 109 6.45 16.56 -6.28
C SER A 109 7.94 16.24 -6.43
N THR A 110 8.67 16.10 -5.31
CA THR A 110 10.10 15.77 -5.30
C THR A 110 10.41 14.28 -5.55
N LEU A 111 9.38 13.43 -5.59
CA LEU A 111 9.49 11.99 -5.80
C LEU A 111 9.02 11.55 -7.20
N LEU A 112 8.45 12.45 -8.00
CA LEU A 112 7.76 12.11 -9.26
C LEU A 112 8.66 11.34 -10.23
N ASP A 113 9.89 11.78 -10.48
CA ASP A 113 10.82 11.07 -11.39
C ASP A 113 11.07 9.62 -10.94
N ALA A 114 11.19 9.40 -9.63
CA ALA A 114 11.40 8.07 -9.08
C ALA A 114 10.12 7.22 -9.17
N LEU A 115 8.96 7.81 -8.87
CA LEU A 115 7.67 7.13 -8.96
C LEU A 115 7.33 6.77 -10.41
N GLU A 116 7.56 7.68 -11.36
CA GLU A 116 7.37 7.40 -12.77
C GLU A 116 8.22 6.21 -13.20
N LYS A 117 9.49 6.16 -12.80
CA LYS A 117 10.41 5.09 -13.20
C LYS A 117 10.12 3.76 -12.53
N TYR A 118 9.96 3.76 -11.20
CA TYR A 118 9.94 2.53 -10.39
C TYR A 118 8.55 2.12 -9.93
N TRP A 119 7.54 2.97 -10.09
CA TRP A 119 6.12 2.71 -9.74
C TRP A 119 5.17 3.11 -10.89
N PRO A 120 5.41 2.72 -12.16
CA PRO A 120 4.52 3.05 -13.26
C PRO A 120 3.20 2.28 -13.16
N SER A 121 2.16 2.82 -13.81
CA SER A 121 0.97 2.02 -14.14
C SER A 121 1.25 1.14 -15.35
N TYR A 122 0.66 -0.05 -15.41
CA TYR A 122 0.62 -0.88 -16.63
C TYR A 122 -0.73 -0.84 -17.34
N ARG A 123 -1.62 0.04 -16.90
CA ARG A 123 -2.99 0.21 -17.43
C ARG A 123 -3.19 1.64 -17.92
N CYS A 124 -4.01 1.76 -18.95
CA CYS A 124 -4.51 3.06 -19.42
C CYS A 124 -5.84 3.40 -18.76
N GLY A 125 -6.04 4.69 -18.52
CA GLY A 125 -7.21 5.23 -17.83
C GLY A 125 -6.97 5.51 -16.34
N SER A 126 -7.96 6.12 -15.72
CA SER A 126 -8.03 6.33 -14.28
C SER A 126 -8.25 5.00 -13.56
N THR A 127 -7.74 4.92 -12.33
CA THR A 127 -8.03 3.83 -11.40
C THR A 127 -9.11 4.30 -10.43
N SER A 128 -10.05 3.42 -10.11
CA SER A 128 -11.06 3.71 -9.08
C SER A 128 -10.37 3.97 -7.75
N THR A 129 -10.68 5.09 -7.11
CA THR A 129 -10.18 5.40 -5.77
C THR A 129 -11.31 5.20 -4.74
N CYS A 130 -11.02 5.49 -3.47
CA CYS A 130 -12.04 5.38 -2.43
C CYS A 130 -13.20 6.37 -2.67
N TYR A 131 -14.38 6.05 -2.14
CA TYR A 131 -15.56 6.93 -2.18
C TYR A 131 -16.04 7.30 -3.59
N SER A 132 -15.97 6.34 -4.52
CA SER A 132 -16.41 6.48 -5.93
C SER A 132 -15.63 7.53 -6.73
N GLY A 133 -14.37 7.79 -6.33
CA GLY A 133 -13.45 8.62 -7.09
C GLY A 133 -12.72 7.85 -8.20
N GLU A 134 -12.04 8.60 -9.06
CA GLU A 134 -11.16 8.10 -10.11
C GLU A 134 -9.90 8.98 -10.16
N GLY A 135 -8.73 8.37 -10.34
CA GLY A 135 -7.47 9.10 -10.32
C GLY A 135 -6.28 8.34 -10.88
N LEU A 136 -5.09 8.89 -10.65
CA LEU A 136 -3.83 8.23 -10.96
C LEU A 136 -3.70 6.92 -10.17
N PHE A 137 -2.85 6.02 -10.66
CA PHE A 137 -2.55 4.77 -9.95
C PHE A 137 -2.02 5.04 -8.53
N TRP A 138 -1.16 6.04 -8.35
CA TRP A 138 -0.68 6.45 -7.04
C TRP A 138 -1.80 6.97 -6.12
N ALA A 139 -2.81 7.65 -6.67
CA ALA A 139 -3.97 8.07 -5.90
C ALA A 139 -4.75 6.87 -5.36
N HIS A 140 -4.91 5.80 -6.16
CA HIS A 140 -5.51 4.55 -5.69
C HIS A 140 -4.73 3.95 -4.53
N GLU A 141 -3.41 3.79 -4.69
CA GLU A 141 -2.55 3.17 -3.68
C GLU A 141 -2.53 3.97 -2.38
N TRP A 142 -2.47 5.31 -2.46
CA TRP A 142 -2.54 6.16 -1.28
C TRP A 142 -3.91 6.10 -0.59
N GLU A 143 -4.99 6.39 -1.32
CA GLU A 143 -6.31 6.52 -0.70
C GLU A 143 -6.80 5.20 -0.12
N LYS A 144 -6.55 4.09 -0.82
CA LYS A 144 -7.02 2.76 -0.40
C LYS A 144 -6.13 2.10 0.64
N HIS A 145 -4.81 2.20 0.49
CA HIS A 145 -3.85 1.46 1.33
C HIS A 145 -2.99 2.40 2.19
N GLY A 146 -2.46 3.47 1.62
CA GLY A 146 -1.62 4.43 2.34
C GLY A 146 -2.33 5.10 3.53
N THR A 147 -3.62 5.45 3.40
CA THR A 147 -4.38 6.02 4.52
C THR A 147 -4.52 5.09 5.73
N CYS A 148 -4.31 3.78 5.53
CA CYS A 148 -4.38 2.75 6.55
C CYS A 148 -3.06 2.49 7.28
N SER A 149 -1.99 3.17 6.85
CA SER A 149 -0.64 2.95 7.40
C SER A 149 -0.36 3.77 8.67
N PHE A 150 -1.30 4.63 9.08
CA PHE A 150 -1.25 5.36 10.34
C PHE A 150 -1.35 4.40 11.55
N PRO A 151 -0.62 4.64 12.66
CA PRO A 151 0.29 5.76 12.92
C PRO A 151 1.73 5.55 12.43
N VAL A 152 2.05 4.40 11.83
CA VAL A 152 3.42 4.02 11.45
C VAL A 152 3.96 4.92 10.34
N VAL A 153 3.15 5.12 9.30
CA VAL A 153 3.39 6.08 8.21
C VAL A 153 2.24 7.08 8.24
N ARG A 154 2.55 8.37 8.34
CA ARG A 154 1.59 9.36 8.82
C ARG A 154 0.97 10.21 7.74
N ASP A 155 1.65 10.36 6.62
CA ASP A 155 1.29 11.26 5.53
C ASP A 155 1.69 10.70 4.17
N GLU A 156 1.19 11.37 3.13
CA GLU A 156 1.32 10.95 1.73
C GLU A 156 2.80 10.89 1.31
N TYR A 157 3.57 11.94 1.58
CA TYR A 157 5.00 11.97 1.27
C TYR A 157 5.76 10.82 1.94
N SER A 158 5.51 10.59 3.23
CA SER A 158 6.14 9.51 4.00
C SER A 158 5.78 8.13 3.44
N TYR A 159 4.57 7.94 2.91
CA TYR A 159 4.15 6.68 2.29
C TYR A 159 4.94 6.37 1.03
N PHE A 160 5.00 7.31 0.09
CA PHE A 160 5.73 7.11 -1.16
C PHE A 160 7.24 7.03 -0.93
N SER A 161 7.81 7.91 -0.10
CA SER A 161 9.25 7.88 0.21
C SER A 161 9.66 6.60 0.95
N THR A 162 8.87 6.12 1.91
CA THR A 162 9.13 4.83 2.60
C THR A 162 9.08 3.67 1.63
N THR A 163 8.08 3.64 0.75
CA THR A 163 7.94 2.57 -0.24
C THR A 163 9.12 2.54 -1.22
N LEU A 164 9.55 3.69 -1.71
CA LEU A 164 10.75 3.81 -2.54
C LEU A 164 12.02 3.36 -1.79
N ASN A 165 12.17 3.74 -0.51
CA ASN A 165 13.30 3.31 0.31
C ASN A 165 13.34 1.78 0.48
N LEU A 166 12.18 1.13 0.68
CA LEU A 166 12.07 -0.32 0.73
C LEU A 166 12.46 -0.95 -0.62
N TYR A 167 11.96 -0.40 -1.72
CA TYR A 167 12.28 -0.86 -3.07
C TYR A 167 13.79 -0.88 -3.35
N PHE A 168 14.49 0.22 -3.06
CA PHE A 168 15.94 0.28 -3.29
C PHE A 168 16.74 -0.56 -2.31
N LYS A 169 16.31 -0.64 -1.05
CA LYS A 169 17.00 -1.43 -0.01
C LYS A 169 16.89 -2.93 -0.25
N TYR A 170 15.73 -3.42 -0.68
CA TYR A 170 15.46 -4.83 -0.91
C TYR A 170 15.27 -5.11 -2.41
N ASN A 171 16.32 -4.82 -3.20
CA ASN A 171 16.28 -4.94 -4.65
C ASN A 171 16.21 -6.42 -5.11
N VAL A 172 14.98 -6.89 -5.35
CA VAL A 172 14.67 -8.27 -5.77
C VAL A 172 15.30 -8.60 -7.13
N THR A 173 15.22 -7.69 -8.10
CA THR A 173 15.77 -7.92 -9.45
C THR A 173 17.27 -8.21 -9.38
N ARG A 174 18.01 -7.43 -8.59
CA ARG A 174 19.44 -7.62 -8.39
C ARG A 174 19.75 -8.99 -7.78
N VAL A 175 19.04 -9.37 -6.72
CA VAL A 175 19.22 -10.67 -6.06
C VAL A 175 18.98 -11.82 -7.04
N LEU A 176 17.92 -11.74 -7.85
CA LEU A 176 17.60 -12.76 -8.83
C LEU A 176 18.65 -12.84 -9.94
N ASN A 177 19.10 -11.70 -10.46
CA ASN A 177 20.14 -11.65 -11.48
C ASN A 177 21.47 -12.23 -10.97
N GLU A 178 21.90 -11.87 -9.76
CA GLU A 178 23.11 -12.39 -9.12
C GLU A 178 23.03 -13.91 -8.87
N ALA A 179 21.82 -14.44 -8.65
CA ALA A 179 21.55 -15.86 -8.53
C ALA A 179 21.34 -16.60 -9.87
N GLY A 180 21.41 -15.90 -11.00
CA GLY A 180 21.27 -16.47 -12.35
C GLY A 180 19.84 -16.61 -12.87
N TYR A 181 18.85 -16.06 -12.16
CA TYR A 181 17.45 -15.99 -12.59
C TYR A 181 17.22 -14.73 -13.44
N LEU A 182 17.74 -14.78 -14.67
CA LEU A 182 17.66 -13.66 -15.60
C LEU A 182 16.31 -13.62 -16.34
N PRO A 183 15.86 -12.45 -16.82
CA PRO A 183 14.71 -12.37 -17.70
C PRO A 183 14.90 -13.16 -19.00
N SER A 184 13.93 -13.99 -19.38
CA SER A 184 13.97 -14.78 -20.60
C SER A 184 12.57 -15.19 -21.07
N ASN A 185 12.38 -15.22 -22.40
CA ASN A 185 11.17 -15.71 -23.04
C ASN A 185 11.19 -17.23 -23.32
N THR A 186 12.31 -17.90 -23.07
CA THR A 186 12.48 -19.35 -23.32
C THR A 186 12.77 -20.14 -22.05
N GLU A 187 13.48 -19.53 -21.10
CA GLU A 187 13.90 -20.21 -19.88
C GLU A 187 12.77 -20.34 -18.87
N LYS A 188 12.81 -21.44 -18.11
CA LYS A 188 11.95 -21.65 -16.95
C LYS A 188 12.79 -22.00 -15.75
N TYR A 189 12.44 -21.42 -14.61
CA TYR A 189 13.19 -21.51 -13.37
C TYR A 189 12.39 -22.30 -12.32
N PRO A 190 13.04 -23.13 -11.50
CA PRO A 190 12.36 -23.78 -10.39
C PRO A 190 11.90 -22.72 -9.37
N LEU A 191 10.60 -22.71 -9.05
CA LEU A 191 10.01 -21.72 -8.12
C LEU A 191 10.73 -21.72 -6.77
N GLY A 192 11.04 -22.90 -6.24
CA GLY A 192 11.78 -23.04 -4.97
C GLY A 192 13.18 -22.42 -5.01
N GLY A 193 13.83 -22.36 -6.18
CA GLY A 193 15.13 -21.70 -6.34
C GLY A 193 15.02 -20.18 -6.23
N ILE A 194 14.03 -19.58 -6.90
CA ILE A 194 13.72 -18.14 -6.80
C ILE A 194 13.40 -17.76 -5.35
N VAL A 195 12.52 -18.53 -4.69
CA VAL A 195 12.16 -18.31 -3.28
C VAL A 195 13.39 -18.38 -2.39
N SER A 196 14.24 -19.40 -2.57
CA SER A 196 15.44 -19.59 -1.76
C SER A 196 16.46 -18.47 -1.95
N ALA A 197 16.65 -17.98 -3.18
CA ALA A 197 17.57 -16.87 -3.45
C ALA A 197 17.16 -15.59 -2.70
N ILE A 198 15.88 -15.26 -2.73
CA ILE A 198 15.33 -14.09 -2.02
C ILE A 198 15.38 -14.29 -0.51
N GLN A 199 15.00 -15.48 -0.03
CA GLN A 199 15.07 -15.81 1.40
C GLN A 199 16.49 -15.72 1.94
N ASN A 200 17.48 -16.19 1.20
CA ASN A 200 18.89 -16.11 1.59
C ASN A 200 19.39 -14.67 1.63
N ALA A 201 18.95 -13.82 0.69
CA ALA A 201 19.38 -12.43 0.62
C ALA A 201 18.73 -11.53 1.69
N PHE A 202 17.45 -11.73 1.96
CA PHE A 202 16.65 -10.84 2.82
C PHE A 202 16.27 -11.45 4.17
N HIS A 203 16.66 -12.70 4.42
CA HIS A 203 16.33 -13.46 5.63
C HIS A 203 14.83 -13.54 5.91
N ALA A 204 14.01 -13.46 4.87
CA ALA A 204 12.56 -13.55 4.92
C ALA A 204 12.02 -14.22 3.66
N THR A 205 11.05 -15.10 3.84
CA THR A 205 10.41 -15.85 2.77
C THR A 205 9.40 -14.98 1.99
N PRO A 206 9.57 -14.79 0.66
CA PRO A 206 8.61 -14.06 -0.16
C PRO A 206 7.40 -14.92 -0.54
N LYS A 207 6.32 -14.26 -0.98
CA LYS A 207 5.22 -14.89 -1.73
C LYS A 207 5.32 -14.50 -3.20
N LEU A 208 5.08 -15.45 -4.10
CA LEU A 208 4.99 -15.19 -5.53
C LEU A 208 3.57 -15.49 -6.02
N ASP A 209 3.08 -14.62 -6.90
CA ASP A 209 1.86 -14.84 -7.63
C ASP A 209 2.14 -14.91 -9.14
N CYS A 210 1.50 -15.87 -9.82
CA CYS A 210 1.74 -16.15 -11.23
C CYS A 210 0.48 -15.99 -12.07
N SER A 211 0.67 -15.49 -13.30
CA SER A 211 -0.32 -15.55 -14.36
C SER A 211 0.04 -16.71 -15.28
N LYS A 212 -0.68 -17.84 -15.13
CA LYS A 212 -0.30 -19.14 -15.70
C LYS A 212 1.07 -19.57 -15.16
N ASP A 213 2.09 -19.60 -16.00
CA ASP A 213 3.46 -20.00 -15.69
C ASP A 213 4.44 -18.81 -15.64
N ALA A 214 3.97 -17.57 -15.73
CA ALA A 214 4.81 -16.39 -15.64
C ALA A 214 4.61 -15.68 -14.30
N VAL A 215 5.71 -15.31 -13.64
CA VAL A 215 5.67 -14.52 -12.40
C VAL A 215 4.97 -13.19 -12.71
N ASN A 216 3.88 -12.91 -12.00
CA ASN A 216 3.08 -11.70 -12.16
C ASN A 216 3.43 -10.68 -11.08
N GLU A 217 3.49 -11.16 -9.83
CA GLU A 217 3.81 -10.36 -8.66
C GLU A 217 4.69 -11.11 -7.68
N LEU A 218 5.41 -10.34 -6.87
CA LEU A 218 6.20 -10.81 -5.76
C LEU A 218 5.95 -9.94 -4.54
N HIS A 219 5.76 -10.57 -3.40
CA HIS A 219 5.43 -9.90 -2.15
C HIS A 219 6.52 -10.14 -1.11
N LEU A 220 7.04 -9.05 -0.56
CA LEU A 220 7.89 -9.05 0.65
C LEU A 220 7.05 -8.55 1.82
N CYS A 221 7.13 -9.22 2.96
CA CYS A 221 6.43 -8.77 4.16
C CYS A 221 7.40 -8.07 5.13
N PHE A 222 6.91 -7.02 5.78
CA PHE A 222 7.67 -6.27 6.77
C PHE A 222 6.87 -6.08 8.05
N TYR A 223 7.53 -6.20 9.19
CA TYR A 223 6.97 -5.68 10.44
C TYR A 223 6.79 -4.16 10.35
N LYS A 224 6.07 -3.58 11.31
CA LYS A 224 5.84 -2.13 11.38
C LYS A 224 7.12 -1.30 11.55
N ASP A 225 8.23 -1.92 11.96
CA ASP A 225 9.55 -1.29 12.01
C ASP A 225 10.36 -1.48 10.71
N PHE A 226 9.73 -1.94 9.64
CA PHE A 226 10.30 -2.17 8.31
C PHE A 226 11.41 -3.23 8.26
N LYS A 227 11.50 -4.09 9.28
CA LYS A 227 12.33 -5.31 9.20
C LYS A 227 11.59 -6.41 8.44
N PRO A 228 12.29 -7.20 7.61
CA PRO A 228 11.68 -8.30 6.87
C PRO A 228 11.02 -9.30 7.82
N ARG A 229 9.90 -9.86 7.39
CA ARG A 229 9.23 -11.00 8.03
C ARG A 229 8.79 -11.99 6.98
N ASP A 230 8.68 -13.24 7.37
CA ASP A 230 8.15 -14.27 6.48
C ASP A 230 6.69 -13.97 6.10
N TYR A 231 6.35 -14.28 4.86
CA TYR A 231 4.96 -14.42 4.46
C TYR A 231 4.35 -15.63 5.16
N ILE A 232 3.29 -15.41 5.96
CA ILE A 232 2.63 -16.47 6.71
C ILE A 232 1.55 -17.09 5.83
N ILE A 233 1.75 -18.33 5.38
CA ILE A 233 0.65 -19.17 4.89
C ILE A 233 0.05 -19.86 6.11
N GLU A 234 -1.27 -19.80 6.31
CA GLU A 234 -1.93 -20.65 7.31
C GLU A 234 -1.54 -22.11 7.03
N ARG A 235 -0.70 -22.68 7.90
CA ARG A 235 -0.31 -24.08 7.80
C ARG A 235 -1.55 -24.93 8.10
N SER A 236 -2.17 -25.50 7.08
CA SER A 236 -2.96 -26.70 7.30
C SER A 236 -1.97 -27.83 7.68
N PRO A 237 -2.07 -28.45 8.87
CA PRO A 237 -1.12 -29.46 9.34
C PRO A 237 -1.08 -30.74 8.48
N GLU A 238 -1.94 -30.86 7.47
CA GLU A 238 -2.09 -32.08 6.65
C GLU A 238 -1.39 -32.02 5.29
N ASN A 239 -0.68 -30.93 4.96
CA ASN A 239 -0.01 -30.83 3.67
C ASN A 239 1.38 -30.18 3.83
N ASP A 240 2.43 -31.00 3.92
CA ASP A 240 3.85 -30.61 3.88
C ASP A 240 4.27 -29.93 2.56
N ASN A 241 3.32 -29.67 1.66
CA ASN A 241 3.55 -28.99 0.41
C ASN A 241 3.40 -27.48 0.64
N TYR A 242 4.53 -26.82 0.89
CA TYR A 242 4.75 -25.36 0.86
C TYR A 242 4.08 -24.64 -0.34
N PHE A 243 3.69 -25.41 -1.37
CA PHE A 243 3.08 -24.99 -2.62
C PHE A 243 1.54 -24.99 -2.65
N SER A 244 0.84 -25.39 -1.58
CA SER A 244 -0.62 -25.58 -1.65
C SER A 244 -1.45 -24.29 -1.77
N SER A 245 -0.85 -23.11 -1.58
CA SER A 245 -1.53 -21.81 -1.75
C SER A 245 -0.89 -20.89 -2.79
N SER A 246 0.17 -21.33 -3.48
CA SER A 246 0.81 -20.49 -4.51
C SER A 246 0.07 -20.65 -5.83
N SER A 247 -0.35 -19.53 -6.43
CA SER A 247 -0.88 -19.50 -7.81
C SER A 247 0.15 -19.95 -8.87
N CYS A 248 1.40 -20.20 -8.45
CA CYS A 248 2.52 -20.55 -9.30
C CYS A 248 2.76 -22.07 -9.45
N PRO A 249 3.07 -22.56 -10.67
CA PRO A 249 3.55 -23.92 -10.89
C PRO A 249 4.99 -24.14 -10.39
N LYS A 250 5.45 -25.39 -10.35
CA LYS A 250 6.81 -25.78 -9.92
C LYS A 250 7.93 -25.07 -10.71
N TYR A 251 7.68 -24.77 -11.98
CA TYR A 251 8.59 -24.04 -12.84
C TYR A 251 7.90 -22.81 -13.41
N VAL A 252 8.53 -21.65 -13.26
CA VAL A 252 7.97 -20.35 -13.65
C VAL A 252 8.89 -19.64 -14.64
N SER A 253 8.34 -18.68 -15.38
CA SER A 253 9.05 -17.83 -16.34
C SER A 253 9.11 -16.39 -15.85
N LEU A 254 10.18 -15.69 -16.23
CA LEU A 254 10.37 -14.25 -16.07
C LEU A 254 10.45 -13.64 -17.48
N PRO A 255 9.31 -13.50 -18.18
CA PRO A 255 9.31 -13.10 -19.58
C PRO A 255 9.95 -11.72 -19.77
N VAL A 256 10.62 -11.52 -20.88
CA VAL A 256 11.09 -10.20 -21.32
C VAL A 256 9.98 -9.57 -22.14
N TYR A 257 9.62 -8.33 -21.80
CA TYR A 257 8.78 -7.52 -22.66
C TYR A 257 9.63 -6.51 -23.41
N THR A 258 9.63 -6.61 -24.73
CA THR A 258 10.05 -5.54 -25.62
C THR A 258 8.80 -4.84 -26.10
N SER A 259 8.69 -3.53 -25.92
CA SER A 259 7.60 -2.78 -26.53
C SER A 259 7.67 -3.00 -28.04
N SER A 260 6.72 -3.75 -28.60
CA SER A 260 6.51 -3.76 -30.04
C SER A 260 6.34 -2.30 -30.42
N GLY A 261 7.20 -1.78 -31.31
CA GLY A 261 7.23 -0.37 -31.73
C GLY A 261 5.95 0.04 -32.45
N VAL A 262 4.82 0.04 -31.75
CA VAL A 262 3.61 0.79 -32.07
C VAL A 262 3.88 2.24 -31.66
N ASP A 263 5.01 2.76 -32.12
CA ASP A 263 5.18 4.17 -32.36
C ASP A 263 4.35 4.41 -33.62
N ASP A 264 3.09 4.78 -33.43
CA ASP A 264 2.39 5.47 -34.50
C ASP A 264 3.26 6.68 -34.86
N ALA A 265 3.68 6.72 -36.12
CA ALA A 265 4.65 7.65 -36.68
C ALA A 265 4.11 9.09 -36.78
N THR A 266 3.40 9.58 -35.75
CA THR A 266 2.86 10.93 -35.68
C THR A 266 2.98 11.60 -34.30
N ALA A 267 3.64 11.02 -33.31
CA ALA A 267 3.98 11.71 -32.06
C ALA A 267 5.50 11.74 -31.81
N ALA A 268 6.24 12.37 -32.73
CA ALA A 268 7.55 12.92 -32.37
C ALA A 268 7.32 14.03 -31.35
N ILE A 269 7.51 13.74 -30.06
CA ILE A 269 7.61 14.77 -29.02
C ILE A 269 9.09 15.23 -29.00
N PRO A 270 9.37 16.52 -29.23
CA PRO A 270 10.73 17.04 -29.32
C PRO A 270 11.32 17.23 -27.92
N TRP A 271 11.89 16.18 -27.36
CA TRP A 271 12.78 16.29 -26.20
C TRP A 271 14.13 15.71 -26.59
N ILE A 272 14.94 16.55 -27.20
CA ILE A 272 16.42 16.62 -27.20
C ILE A 272 16.74 17.47 -28.42
N LEU A 273 16.82 18.78 -28.20
CA LEU A 273 17.77 19.68 -28.85
C LEU A 273 17.77 20.96 -28.01
N GLU A 274 18.97 21.49 -27.81
CA GLU A 274 19.29 22.76 -27.14
C GLU A 274 19.38 22.69 -25.61
N ASN A 275 20.60 22.41 -25.11
CA ASN A 275 21.43 23.46 -24.49
C ASN A 275 22.73 22.87 -23.92
N GLU A 276 23.81 22.91 -24.70
CA GLU A 276 25.16 23.11 -24.15
C GLU A 276 25.72 24.41 -24.71
N PRO A 277 26.19 25.35 -23.87
CA PRO A 277 27.09 26.40 -24.31
C PRO A 277 28.55 25.95 -24.16
N LEU A 278 29.35 26.41 -25.13
CA LEU A 278 30.80 26.28 -25.32
C LEU A 278 31.67 26.36 -24.04
#